data_AF-A0A800AYU6-F1
#
_entry.id   AF-A0A800AYU6-F1
#
_cell.length_a   1.000
_cell.length_b   1.000
_cell.length_c   1.000
_cell.angle_alpha   90.00
_cell.angle_beta   90.00
_cell.angle_gamma   90.00
#
_symmetry.space_group_name_H-M   'P 1'
#
loop_
_entity.id
_entity.type
_entity.pdbx_description
1 polymer ?
#
loop_
_entity_poly.entity_id
_entity_poly.type
_entity_poly.pdbx_seq_one_letter_code
_entity_poly.pdbx_strand_id
1 'polypeptide(L)'
;MYNTFEYKTVEDFIYYVLFSMDQLQLNVEDVELELLGKIKEEDGLFIALYKYVRNVSLLKYKPKYNSLLSITDVYKRENFCLFNTID
;
A
#
# COMPACT_ATOMS: atom_id res chain seq x y z
N MET A 1 -1.64 -1.04 15.12
CA MET A 1 -1.77 0.43 15.20
C MET A 1 -2.50 0.91 13.96
N TYR A 2 -3.25 2.01 14.06
CA TYR A 2 -3.88 2.66 12.90
C TYR A 2 -3.65 4.17 13.03
N ASN A 3 -2.88 4.72 12.11
CA ASN A 3 -2.57 6.15 12.06
C ASN A 3 -3.19 6.76 10.79
N THR A 4 -3.49 8.05 10.84
CA THR A 4 -3.96 8.81 9.67
C THR A 4 -3.27 10.16 9.67
N PHE A 5 -2.68 10.51 8.54
CA PHE A 5 -1.91 11.74 8.37
C PHE A 5 -2.37 12.45 7.10
N GLU A 6 -2.48 13.77 7.17
CA GLU A 6 -2.63 14.61 5.98
C GLU A 6 -1.23 15.01 5.50
N TYR A 7 -0.95 14.81 4.21
CA TYR A 7 0.32 15.17 3.59
C TYR A 7 0.06 16.10 2.40
N LYS A 8 0.98 17.04 2.15
CA LYS A 8 0.87 17.98 1.02
C LYS A 8 1.97 17.76 -0.01
N THR A 9 3.10 17.24 0.42
CA THR A 9 4.28 16.97 -0.42
C THR A 9 4.65 15.49 -0.40
N VAL A 10 5.59 15.11 -1.27
CA VAL A 10 6.15 13.75 -1.30
C VAL A 10 7.00 13.51 -0.06
N GLU A 11 7.71 14.53 0.42
CA GLU A 11 8.55 14.50 1.62
C GLU A 11 7.70 14.26 2.87
N ASP A 12 6.55 14.92 2.99
CA ASP A 12 5.60 14.70 4.08
C ASP A 12 5.15 13.23 4.13
N PHE A 13 4.79 12.67 2.96
CA PHE A 13 4.36 11.28 2.84
C PHE A 13 5.44 10.30 3.30
N ILE A 14 6.69 10.47 2.84
CA ILE A 14 7.82 9.63 3.24
C ILE A 14 8.08 9.75 4.74
N TYR A 15 8.05 10.98 5.26
CA TYR A 15 8.26 11.23 6.69
C TYR A 15 7.27 10.45 7.54
N TYR A 16 5.97 10.49 7.22
CA TYR A 16 4.96 9.79 8.01
C TYR A 16 5.08 8.25 7.94
N VAL A 17 5.50 7.71 6.79
CA VAL A 17 5.77 6.28 6.66
C VAL A 17 6.94 5.87 7.54
N LEU A 18 8.08 6.54 7.42
CA LEU A 18 9.28 6.22 8.20
C LEU A 18 9.07 6.45 9.70
N PHE A 19 8.36 7.51 10.07
CA PHE A 19 7.96 7.76 11.45
C PHE A 19 7.13 6.61 12.02
N SER A 20 6.14 6.12 11.25
CA SER A 20 5.30 4.99 11.69
C SER A 20 6.11 3.70 11.81
N MET A 21 7.10 3.49 10.94
CA MET A 21 8.01 2.33 11.02
C MET A 21 8.89 2.40 12.26
N ASP A 22 9.44 3.57 12.58
CA ASP A 22 10.27 3.80 13.76
C ASP A 22 9.48 3.58 15.07
N GLN A 23 8.24 4.08 15.13
CA GLN A 23 7.32 3.81 16.26
C GLN A 23 7.07 2.31 16.49
N LEU A 24 7.12 1.51 15.42
CA LEU A 24 6.95 0.07 15.45
C LEU A 24 8.28 -0.70 15.54
N GLN A 25 9.42 0.01 15.60
CA GLN A 25 10.77 -0.56 15.60
C GLN A 25 11.05 -1.48 14.41
N LEU A 26 10.51 -1.14 13.23
CA LEU A 26 10.69 -1.92 12.01
C LEU A 26 12.00 -1.54 11.30
N ASN A 27 12.71 -2.54 10.79
CA ASN A 27 13.88 -2.33 9.94
C ASN A 27 13.44 -2.10 8.49
N VAL A 28 13.80 -0.95 7.93
CA VAL A 28 13.48 -0.57 6.54
C VAL A 28 14.12 -1.48 5.48
N GLU A 29 15.18 -2.21 5.85
CA GLU A 29 15.83 -3.17 4.95
C GLU A 29 15.10 -4.52 4.87
N ASP A 30 14.37 -4.89 5.93
CA ASP A 30 13.77 -6.23 6.07
C ASP A 30 12.24 -6.21 5.90
N VAL A 31 11.59 -5.10 6.25
CA VAL A 31 10.13 -5.00 6.27
C VAL A 31 9.54 -5.05 4.85
N GLU A 32 8.51 -5.87 4.66
CA GLU A 32 7.66 -5.83 3.46
C GLU A 32 6.57 -4.77 3.65
N LEU A 33 6.66 -3.67 2.90
CA LEU A 33 5.67 -2.61 2.88
C LEU A 33 4.77 -2.75 1.64
N GLU A 34 3.49 -3.01 1.85
CA GLU A 34 2.49 -3.02 0.78
C GLU A 34 1.67 -1.72 0.77
N LEU A 35 1.66 -1.02 -0.37
CA LEU A 35 0.86 0.17 -0.61
C LEU A 35 -0.47 -0.19 -1.30
N LEU A 36 -1.54 0.50 -0.90
CA LEU A 36 -2.89 0.35 -1.45
C LEU A 36 -3.46 1.68 -1.94
N GLY A 37 -4.62 1.64 -2.60
CA GLY A 37 -5.26 2.80 -3.23
C GLY A 37 -4.70 3.11 -4.63
N LYS A 38 -4.77 4.38 -5.00
CA LYS A 38 -4.50 4.88 -6.36
C LYS A 38 -3.02 5.00 -6.72
N ILE A 39 -2.11 4.63 -5.81
CA ILE A 39 -0.66 4.68 -6.04
C ILE A 39 -0.26 3.63 -7.09
N LYS A 40 0.59 4.01 -8.03
CA LYS A 40 1.21 3.17 -9.07
C LYS A 40 2.73 3.19 -8.97
N GLU A 41 3.39 2.26 -9.66
CA GLU A 41 4.85 2.14 -9.60
C GLU A 41 5.55 3.34 -10.24
N GLU A 42 4.93 3.92 -11.26
CA GLU A 42 5.38 5.15 -11.93
C GLU A 42 5.11 6.44 -11.15
N ASP A 43 4.37 6.39 -10.04
CA ASP A 43 4.04 7.60 -9.27
C ASP A 43 5.25 8.09 -8.48
N GLY A 44 5.41 9.42 -8.39
CA GLY A 44 6.50 10.04 -7.64
C GLY A 44 6.54 9.62 -6.17
N LEU A 45 5.39 9.34 -5.55
CA LEU A 45 5.31 8.83 -4.17
C LEU A 45 5.95 7.44 -4.03
N PHE A 46 5.66 6.53 -4.95
CA PHE A 46 6.19 5.17 -4.95
C PHE A 46 7.71 5.19 -5.19
N ILE A 47 8.14 5.88 -6.25
CA ILE A 47 9.55 5.99 -6.62
C ILE A 47 10.36 6.63 -5.49
N ALA A 48 9.84 7.67 -4.85
CA ALA A 48 10.55 8.35 -3.77
C ALA A 48 10.64 7.48 -2.51
N LEU A 49 9.59 6.72 -2.16
CA LEU A 49 9.60 5.83 -1.01
C LEU A 49 10.58 4.65 -1.16
N TYR A 50 10.74 4.12 -2.38
CA TYR A 50 11.72 3.07 -2.69
C TYR A 50 13.17 3.45 -2.38
N LYS A 51 13.48 4.75 -2.26
CA LYS A 51 14.81 5.21 -1.87
C LYS A 51 15.11 5.01 -0.38
N TYR A 52 14.07 4.77 0.43
CA TYR A 52 14.16 4.70 1.89
C TYR A 52 13.73 3.37 2.48
N VAL A 53 12.83 2.64 1.80
CA VAL A 53 12.36 1.31 2.23
C VAL A 53 12.70 0.30 1.14
N ARG A 54 13.37 -0.79 1.52
CA ARG A 54 13.95 -1.75 0.57
C ARG A 54 12.88 -2.55 -0.16
N ASN A 55 11.88 -3.03 0.56
CA ASN A 55 10.86 -3.94 0.03
C ASN A 55 9.50 -3.24 0.03
N VAL A 56 9.30 -2.32 -0.90
CA VAL A 56 7.99 -1.73 -1.17
C VAL A 56 7.31 -2.53 -2.28
N SER A 57 5.99 -2.69 -2.22
CA SER A 57 5.22 -3.25 -3.33
C SER A 57 3.78 -2.74 -3.31
N LEU A 58 3.04 -2.97 -4.39
CA LEU A 58 1.60 -2.69 -4.44
C LEU A 58 0.83 -3.93 -3.99
N LEU A 59 -0.15 -3.73 -3.10
CA LEU A 59 -1.00 -4.80 -2.58
C LEU A 59 -1.66 -5.56 -3.74
N LYS A 60 -1.41 -6.88 -3.79
CA LYS A 60 -2.01 -7.77 -4.79
C LYS A 60 -3.22 -8.48 -4.19
N TYR A 61 -4.42 -7.97 -4.48
CA TYR A 61 -5.65 -8.60 -4.02
C TYR A 61 -5.92 -9.93 -4.74
N LYS A 62 -5.82 -11.04 -4.01
CA LYS A 62 -6.16 -12.39 -4.47
C LYS A 62 -7.46 -12.85 -3.81
N PRO A 63 -8.65 -12.61 -4.40
CA PRO A 63 -9.88 -13.15 -3.84
C PRO A 63 -9.86 -14.67 -3.92
N LYS A 64 -10.42 -15.30 -2.87
CA LYS A 64 -10.58 -16.76 -2.78
C LYS A 64 -11.44 -17.33 -3.92
N TYR A 65 -12.35 -16.52 -4.47
CA TYR A 65 -13.23 -16.84 -5.59
C TYR A 65 -12.88 -15.96 -6.80
N ASN A 66 -11.74 -16.25 -7.43
CA ASN A 66 -11.09 -15.39 -8.42
C ASN A 66 -11.67 -15.47 -9.85
N SER A 67 -12.73 -16.26 -10.08
CA SER A 67 -13.08 -16.69 -11.45
C SER A 67 -14.21 -15.92 -12.14
N LEU A 68 -14.98 -15.08 -11.44
CA LEU A 68 -16.23 -14.55 -12.02
C LEU A 68 -16.11 -13.14 -12.61
N LEU A 69 -15.05 -12.39 -12.28
CA LEU A 69 -14.91 -11.00 -12.68
C LEU A 69 -13.49 -10.77 -13.19
N SER A 70 -13.35 -10.54 -14.50
CA SER A 70 -12.10 -10.13 -15.18
C SER A 70 -11.74 -8.68 -14.83
N ILE A 71 -11.65 -8.38 -13.54
CA ILE A 71 -11.34 -7.05 -13.02
C ILE A 71 -9.82 -6.96 -12.83
N THR A 72 -9.25 -5.84 -13.26
CA THR A 72 -7.81 -5.56 -13.18
C THR A 72 -7.34 -5.40 -11.73
N ASP A 73 -6.08 -5.72 -11.44
CA ASP A 73 -5.52 -5.56 -10.09
C ASP A 73 -5.49 -4.11 -9.62
N VAL A 74 -5.41 -3.15 -10.56
CA VAL A 74 -5.55 -1.71 -10.30
C VAL A 74 -6.92 -1.43 -9.68
N TYR A 75 -8.00 -1.91 -10.31
CA TYR A 75 -9.35 -1.66 -9.82
C TYR A 75 -9.58 -2.28 -8.43
N LYS A 76 -9.03 -3.48 -8.17
CA LYS A 76 -9.10 -4.13 -6.87
C LYS A 76 -8.38 -3.35 -5.77
N ARG A 77 -7.25 -2.71 -6.09
CA ARG A 77 -6.45 -1.92 -5.13
C ARG A 77 -7.07 -0.56 -4.82
N GLU A 78 -7.77 0.02 -5.80
CA GLU A 78 -8.43 1.32 -5.67
C GLU A 78 -9.79 1.27 -4.97
N ASN A 79 -10.40 0.09 -4.84
CA ASN A 79 -11.77 -0.06 -4.34
C ASN A 79 -11.85 -1.14 -3.25
N PHE A 80 -12.67 -0.90 -2.22
CA PHE A 80 -13.03 -1.94 -1.27
C PHE A 80 -14.08 -2.86 -1.89
N CYS A 81 -13.73 -4.12 -2.13
CA CYS A 81 -14.69 -5.12 -2.55
C CYS A 81 -15.36 -5.74 -1.31
N LEU A 82 -16.66 -5.46 -1.14
CA LEU A 82 -17.50 -6.15 -0.16
C LEU A 82 -17.95 -7.48 -0.76
N PHE A 83 -17.46 -8.59 -0.21
CA PHE A 83 -17.93 -9.93 -0.56
C PHE A 83 -18.93 -10.39 0.49
N ASN A 84 -20.20 -10.55 0.10
CA ASN A 84 -21.18 -11.24 0.92
C ASN A 84 -21.09 -12.74 0.61
N THR A 85 -20.39 -13.50 1.43
CA THR A 85 -20.57 -14.96 1.47
C THR A 85 -21.82 -15.25 2.28
N ILE A 86 -22.92 -15.55 1.59
CA ILE A 86 -24.01 -16.28 2.22
C ILE A 86 -23.46 -17.70 2.43
N ASP A 87 -23.23 -18.07 3.69
CA ASP A 87 -22.94 -19.46 4.09
C ASP A 87 -24.16 -20.37 3.81
#